data_AF-A0A0B8N3Y6-F1
#
_entry.id   AF-A0A0B8N3Y6-F1
#
_cell.length_a   1.000
_cell.length_b   1.000
_cell.length_c   1.000
_cell.angle_alpha   90.00
_cell.angle_beta   90.00
_cell.angle_gamma   90.00
#
_symmetry.space_group_name_H-M   'P 1'
#
loop_
_entity.id
_entity.type
_entity.pdbx_description
1 polymer ?
#
loop_
_entity_poly.entity_id
_entity_poly.type
_entity_poly.pdbx_seq_one_letter_code
_entity_poly.pdbx_strand_id
1 'polypeptide(L)'
;MIVEVGYLHENPEIEATLLRKCIQPLNEEEFVQVLDFGISAPGSDAEFVGGKFIGGELAHTLTGLESYGVHKLMAQGFEVHNGVIDETRTFIFAASLRVKKDEKAEEQDGNSGSLEAGALWFKELPPGTAPIFTPEASAPMVLDAMLRLTKKRFSNTILMQLDAVDEHVSLPSTGVDSMFAAEFRTCSQYTQG
;
A
#
# COMPACT_ATOMS: atom_id res chain seq x y z
N MET A 1 21.46 11.31 -7.22
CA MET A 1 22.53 11.94 -8.03
C MET A 1 23.82 11.84 -7.24
N ILE A 2 24.95 11.62 -7.92
CA ILE A 2 26.25 11.44 -7.28
C ILE A 2 26.96 12.79 -7.19
N VAL A 3 27.52 13.14 -6.04
CA VAL A 3 28.17 14.46 -5.81
C VAL A 3 29.52 14.57 -6.51
N GLU A 4 30.31 13.51 -6.46
CA GLU A 4 31.74 13.53 -6.82
C GLU A 4 31.98 13.39 -8.33
N VAL A 5 30.98 12.91 -9.09
CA VAL A 5 31.09 12.64 -10.52
C VAL A 5 29.86 13.11 -11.30
N GLY A 6 30.10 13.55 -12.53
CA GLY A 6 29.04 13.91 -13.49
C GLY A 6 28.41 15.27 -13.24
N TYR A 7 27.11 15.38 -13.55
CA TYR A 7 26.44 16.67 -13.68
C TYR A 7 26.40 17.50 -12.39
N LEU A 8 26.31 16.86 -11.21
CA LEU A 8 26.23 17.58 -9.93
C LEU A 8 27.59 18.16 -9.53
N HIS A 9 28.68 17.47 -9.85
CA HIS A 9 30.05 17.95 -9.64
C HIS A 9 30.34 19.23 -10.45
N GLU A 10 29.81 19.29 -11.67
CA GLU A 10 30.00 20.44 -12.57
C GLU A 10 29.09 21.64 -12.24
N ASN A 11 28.02 21.44 -11.45
CA ASN A 11 26.97 22.45 -11.17
C ASN A 11 26.60 22.50 -9.66
N PRO A 12 27.47 23.05 -8.79
CA PRO A 12 27.28 23.06 -7.34
C PRO A 12 26.07 23.89 -6.87
N GLU A 13 25.59 24.83 -7.67
CA GLU A 13 24.37 25.60 -7.40
C GLU A 13 23.10 24.75 -7.46
N ILE A 14 23.11 23.68 -8.26
CA ILE A 14 22.01 22.72 -8.35
C ILE A 14 22.00 21.84 -7.10
N GLU A 15 23.17 21.40 -6.64
CA GLU A 15 23.32 20.68 -5.38
C GLU A 15 22.74 21.47 -4.21
N ALA A 16 23.13 22.75 -4.07
CA ALA A 16 22.61 23.61 -3.01
C ALA A 16 21.08 23.77 -3.09
N THR A 17 20.51 23.76 -4.29
CA THR A 17 19.06 23.81 -4.50
C THR A 17 18.37 22.51 -4.12
N LEU A 18 18.96 21.35 -4.42
CA LEU A 18 18.45 20.04 -4.04
C LEU A 18 18.48 19.85 -2.51
N LEU A 19 19.57 20.27 -1.85
CA LEU A 19 19.68 20.24 -0.39
C LEU A 19 18.61 21.09 0.30
N ARG A 20 18.27 22.26 -0.25
CA ARG A 20 17.15 23.10 0.24
C ARG A 20 15.79 22.42 0.09
N LYS A 21 15.65 21.51 -0.87
CA LYS A 21 14.44 20.67 -1.06
C LYS A 21 14.50 19.37 -0.26
N CYS A 22 15.45 19.23 0.66
CA CYS A 22 15.70 18.01 1.43
C CYS A 22 16.04 16.78 0.57
N ILE A 23 16.54 16.99 -0.64
CA ILE A 23 17.03 15.92 -1.51
C ILE A 23 18.55 15.85 -1.30
N GLN A 24 18.99 14.82 -0.57
CA GLN A 24 20.42 14.59 -0.35
C GLN A 24 21.02 13.81 -1.52
N PRO A 25 22.06 14.33 -2.18
CA PRO A 25 22.83 13.56 -3.15
C PRO A 25 23.70 12.53 -2.42
N LEU A 26 24.00 11.42 -3.09
CA LEU A 26 24.85 10.36 -2.56
C LEU A 26 26.30 10.61 -2.99
N ASN A 27 27.27 10.18 -2.19
CA ASN A 27 28.66 10.09 -2.66
C ASN A 27 28.85 8.84 -3.55
N GLU A 28 30.02 8.71 -4.20
CA GLU A 28 30.29 7.57 -5.08
C GLU A 28 30.30 6.24 -4.30
N GLU A 29 30.90 6.23 -3.11
CA GLU A 29 31.01 5.03 -2.26
C GLU A 29 29.63 4.50 -1.82
N GLU A 30 28.74 5.39 -1.37
CA GLU A 30 27.36 5.10 -0.99
C GLU A 30 26.56 4.59 -2.18
N PHE A 31 26.75 5.19 -3.35
CA PHE A 31 26.07 4.73 -4.56
C PHE A 31 26.50 3.32 -4.95
N VAL A 32 27.81 3.04 -4.94
CA VAL A 32 28.35 1.69 -5.20
C VAL A 32 27.86 0.71 -4.15
N GLN A 33 27.77 1.11 -2.89
CA GLN A 33 27.25 0.28 -1.82
C GLN A 33 25.75 -0.07 -2.03
N VAL A 34 24.93 0.89 -2.47
CA VAL A 34 23.52 0.63 -2.80
C VAL A 34 23.39 -0.33 -3.98
N LEU A 35 24.25 -0.19 -5.00
CA LEU A 35 24.31 -1.14 -6.11
C LEU A 35 24.72 -2.54 -5.64
N ASP A 36 25.73 -2.63 -4.79
CA ASP A 36 26.17 -3.89 -4.22
C ASP A 36 25.04 -4.54 -3.41
N PHE A 37 24.32 -3.81 -2.56
CA PHE A 37 23.15 -4.36 -1.87
C PHE A 37 22.01 -4.79 -2.81
N GLY A 38 21.79 -4.05 -3.90
CA GLY A 38 20.76 -4.39 -4.87
C GLY A 38 21.08 -5.62 -5.72
N ILE A 39 22.36 -5.90 -5.96
CA ILE A 39 22.84 -7.01 -6.81
C ILE A 39 23.26 -8.22 -5.97
N SER A 40 23.85 -7.99 -4.80
CA SER A 40 24.33 -9.00 -3.84
C SER A 40 23.19 -9.59 -3.00
N ALA A 41 21.98 -9.64 -3.56
CA ALA A 41 20.83 -10.26 -2.92
C ALA A 41 21.18 -11.67 -2.38
N PRO A 42 20.60 -12.11 -1.25
CA PRO A 42 20.81 -13.46 -0.71
C PRO A 42 20.42 -14.47 -1.80
N GLY A 43 21.43 -15.20 -2.25
CA GLY A 43 21.48 -15.72 -3.61
C GLY A 43 22.85 -15.65 -4.26
N SER A 44 23.93 -15.48 -3.48
CA SER A 44 25.27 -15.82 -3.98
C SER A 44 25.28 -17.26 -4.51
N ASP A 45 26.25 -17.58 -5.38
CA ASP A 45 26.39 -18.91 -6.01
C ASP A 45 26.23 -20.10 -5.05
N ALA A 46 26.43 -19.89 -3.74
CA ALA A 46 26.23 -20.89 -2.70
C ALA A 46 24.76 -21.23 -2.38
N GLU A 47 23.81 -20.30 -2.49
CA GLU A 47 22.38 -20.55 -2.16
C GLU A 47 21.55 -21.01 -3.36
N PHE A 48 21.96 -20.70 -4.59
CA PHE A 48 21.37 -21.26 -5.82
C PHE A 48 21.46 -22.79 -5.86
N VAL A 49 22.54 -23.36 -5.29
CA VAL A 49 22.77 -24.81 -5.17
C VAL A 49 21.84 -25.46 -4.13
N GLY A 50 21.30 -24.69 -3.18
CA GLY A 50 20.48 -25.19 -2.08
C GLY A 50 18.99 -25.31 -2.37
N GLY A 51 18.51 -24.90 -3.56
CA GLY A 51 17.10 -24.99 -3.94
C GLY A 51 16.14 -24.18 -3.06
N LYS A 52 16.65 -23.25 -2.25
CA LYS A 52 15.84 -22.38 -1.39
C LYS A 52 15.33 -21.23 -2.25
N PHE A 53 14.02 -21.17 -2.45
CA PHE A 53 13.38 -20.13 -3.24
C PHE A 53 13.75 -18.76 -2.66
N ILE A 54 14.47 -17.97 -3.46
CA ILE A 54 14.90 -16.63 -3.11
C ILE A 54 13.64 -15.77 -2.94
N GLY A 55 13.46 -15.18 -1.76
CA GLY A 55 12.44 -14.16 -1.56
C GLY A 55 12.78 -12.97 -2.46
N GLY A 56 12.06 -12.79 -3.56
CA GLY A 56 12.26 -11.72 -4.56
C GLY A 56 12.10 -10.29 -4.03
N GLU A 57 12.06 -10.10 -2.71
CA GLU A 57 11.85 -8.83 -2.02
C GLU A 57 13.06 -7.89 -2.17
N LEU A 58 14.28 -8.43 -2.26
CA LEU A 58 15.52 -7.65 -2.37
C LEU A 58 15.90 -7.29 -3.81
N ALA A 59 15.38 -8.04 -4.81
CA ALA A 59 15.60 -7.77 -6.23
C ALA A 59 14.98 -6.45 -6.70
N HIS A 60 14.06 -5.88 -5.91
CA HIS A 60 13.37 -4.63 -6.22
C HIS A 60 14.00 -3.38 -5.61
N THR A 61 15.12 -3.51 -4.88
CA THR A 61 15.82 -2.37 -4.25
C THR A 61 16.23 -1.31 -5.26
N LEU A 62 16.71 -1.73 -6.45
CA LEU A 62 17.10 -0.80 -7.52
C LEU A 62 15.91 -0.30 -8.36
N THR A 63 14.77 -0.99 -8.30
CA THR A 63 13.55 -0.58 -9.01
C THR A 63 12.67 0.34 -8.17
N GLY A 64 12.93 0.47 -6.86
CA GLY A 64 12.07 1.19 -5.92
C GLY A 64 10.69 0.54 -5.72
N LEU A 65 10.59 -0.77 -5.97
CA LEU A 65 9.37 -1.56 -5.82
C LEU A 65 9.50 -2.53 -4.63
N GLU A 66 10.23 -2.13 -3.60
CA GLU A 66 10.42 -2.95 -2.41
C GLU A 66 9.09 -3.21 -1.70
N SER A 67 8.85 -4.46 -1.29
CA SER A 67 7.63 -4.84 -0.60
C SER A 67 7.60 -4.36 0.85
N TYR A 68 8.72 -3.91 1.41
CA TYR A 68 8.87 -3.57 2.82
C TYR A 68 7.89 -2.49 3.31
N GLY A 69 7.80 -1.36 2.59
CA GLY A 69 6.89 -0.27 2.96
C GLY A 69 5.43 -0.72 2.92
N VAL A 70 5.07 -1.49 1.89
CA VAL A 70 3.72 -2.04 1.74
C VAL A 70 3.41 -3.04 2.85
N HIS A 71 4.36 -3.91 3.21
CA HIS A 71 4.21 -4.84 4.32
C HIS A 71 4.02 -4.13 5.66
N LYS A 72 4.72 -3.03 5.91
CA LYS A 72 4.55 -2.23 7.13
C LYS A 72 3.13 -1.66 7.23
N LEU A 73 2.61 -1.13 6.12
CA LEU A 73 1.24 -0.63 6.04
C LEU A 73 0.20 -1.76 6.21
N MET A 74 0.43 -2.90 5.55
CA MET A 74 -0.43 -4.09 5.74
C MET A 74 -0.40 -4.63 7.16
N ALA A 75 0.75 -4.59 7.85
CA ALA A 75 0.86 -4.98 9.25
C ALA A 75 0.09 -4.05 10.19
N GLN A 76 -0.08 -2.78 9.81
CA GLN A 76 -0.93 -1.82 10.50
C GLN A 76 -2.42 -1.98 10.16
N GLY A 77 -2.78 -2.95 9.30
CA GLY A 77 -4.16 -3.23 8.89
C GLY A 77 -4.65 -2.43 7.68
N PHE A 78 -3.76 -1.67 7.04
CA PHE A 78 -4.13 -0.90 5.84
C PHE A 78 -4.23 -1.80 4.61
N GLU A 79 -5.27 -1.57 3.81
CA GLU A 79 -5.41 -2.19 2.50
C GLU A 79 -4.69 -1.31 1.47
N VAL A 80 -3.44 -1.68 1.15
CA VAL A 80 -2.66 -0.97 0.14
C VAL A 80 -3.11 -1.40 -1.25
N HIS A 81 -3.95 -0.57 -1.87
CA HIS A 81 -4.34 -0.72 -3.27
C HIS A 81 -3.73 0.44 -4.06
N ASN A 82 -2.92 0.12 -5.06
CA ASN A 82 -2.30 1.07 -5.96
C ASN A 82 -2.46 0.53 -7.37
N GLY A 83 -2.88 1.35 -8.32
CA GLY A 83 -3.09 0.93 -9.71
C GLY A 83 -1.84 0.28 -10.33
N VAL A 84 -0.64 0.64 -9.87
CA VAL A 84 0.62 0.01 -10.28
C VAL A 84 0.71 -1.45 -9.80
N ILE A 85 0.16 -1.81 -8.64
CA ILE A 85 0.18 -3.18 -8.10
C ILE A 85 -0.74 -4.09 -8.92
N ASP A 86 -1.85 -3.56 -9.43
CA ASP A 86 -2.84 -4.32 -10.21
C ASP A 86 -2.46 -4.50 -11.68
N GLU A 87 -1.35 -3.93 -12.14
CA GLU A 87 -0.84 -4.16 -13.48
C GLU A 87 -0.40 -5.61 -13.70
N THR A 88 -0.56 -6.10 -14.92
CA THR A 88 -0.15 -7.47 -15.28
C THR A 88 1.36 -7.69 -15.08
N ARG A 89 2.17 -6.64 -15.25
CA ARG A 89 3.64 -6.70 -15.14
C ARG A 89 4.12 -6.84 -13.69
N THR A 90 3.31 -6.39 -12.74
CA THR A 90 3.57 -6.48 -11.30
C THR A 90 2.84 -7.64 -10.66
N PHE A 91 2.23 -8.54 -11.46
CA PHE A 91 1.42 -9.64 -10.94
C PHE A 91 2.18 -10.54 -9.95
N ILE A 92 3.45 -10.84 -10.20
CA ILE A 92 4.29 -11.64 -9.29
C ILE A 92 4.47 -10.93 -7.94
N PHE A 93 4.65 -9.61 -7.98
CA PHE A 93 4.72 -8.78 -6.78
C PHE A 93 3.36 -8.76 -6.04
N ALA A 94 2.25 -8.54 -6.74
CA ALA A 94 0.92 -8.60 -6.14
C ALA A 94 0.62 -9.98 -5.51
N ALA A 95 1.07 -11.06 -6.15
CA ALA A 95 0.94 -12.42 -5.63
C ALA A 95 1.76 -12.62 -4.33
N SER A 96 3.00 -12.13 -4.26
CA SER A 96 3.81 -12.26 -3.04
C SER A 96 3.22 -11.50 -1.85
N LEU A 97 2.54 -10.37 -2.11
CA LEU A 97 1.81 -9.63 -1.08
C LEU A 97 0.57 -10.40 -0.57
N ARG A 98 -0.11 -11.15 -1.45
CA ARG A 98 -1.32 -11.91 -1.09
C ARG A 98 -1.04 -13.17 -0.27
N VAL A 99 0.04 -13.90 -0.58
CA VAL A 99 0.44 -15.11 0.17
C VAL A 99 0.59 -14.82 1.67
N LYS A 100 1.23 -13.69 2.03
CA LYS A 100 1.38 -13.25 3.42
C LYS A 100 0.07 -12.79 4.09
N LYS A 101 -0.92 -12.35 3.30
CA LYS A 101 -2.25 -11.99 3.83
C LYS A 101 -3.02 -13.24 4.23
N ASP A 102 -2.94 -14.29 3.40
CA ASP A 102 -3.64 -15.56 3.65
C ASP A 102 -3.05 -16.28 4.87
N GLU A 103 -1.72 -16.25 5.07
CA GLU A 103 -1.06 -16.74 6.30
C GLU A 103 -1.61 -16.08 7.58
N LYS A 104 -1.93 -14.78 7.53
CA LYS A 104 -2.53 -14.06 8.67
C LYS A 104 -4.04 -14.28 8.80
N ALA A 105 -4.73 -14.57 7.70
CA ALA A 105 -6.15 -14.89 7.71
C ALA A 105 -6.39 -16.24 8.41
N GLU A 106 -5.47 -17.20 8.25
CA GLU A 106 -5.53 -18.50 8.94
C GLU A 106 -5.39 -18.37 10.47
N GLU A 107 -4.73 -17.33 10.99
CA GLU A 107 -4.69 -17.05 12.44
C GLU A 107 -5.95 -16.31 12.96
N GLN A 108 -6.72 -15.69 12.07
CA GLN A 108 -7.94 -14.93 12.41
C GLN A 108 -9.26 -15.66 12.08
N ASP A 109 -9.23 -16.85 11.49
CA ASP A 109 -10.42 -17.63 11.11
C ASP A 109 -11.13 -18.33 12.31
N GLY A 110 -11.08 -17.70 13.49
CA GLY A 110 -11.91 -18.05 14.64
C GLY A 110 -13.26 -17.32 14.68
N ASN A 111 -13.54 -16.41 13.74
CA ASN A 111 -14.75 -15.59 13.76
C ASN A 111 -15.51 -15.54 12.42
N SER A 112 -15.43 -16.59 11.61
CA SER A 112 -16.38 -16.88 10.51
C SER A 112 -17.76 -17.30 11.07
N GLY A 113 -18.27 -16.53 12.03
CA GLY A 113 -19.61 -16.61 12.57
C GLY A 113 -20.58 -15.82 11.70
N SER A 114 -21.38 -16.56 10.94
CA SER A 114 -22.69 -16.15 10.40
C SER A 114 -22.69 -15.23 9.16
N LEU A 115 -22.41 -15.84 8.00
CA LEU A 115 -22.92 -15.35 6.71
C LEU A 115 -24.46 -15.51 6.58
N GLU A 116 -25.11 -16.11 7.57
CA GLU A 116 -26.55 -16.41 7.60
C GLU A 116 -27.39 -15.28 8.22
N ALA A 117 -26.76 -14.34 8.93
CA ALA A 117 -27.40 -13.17 9.54
C ALA A 117 -27.21 -11.87 8.72
N GLY A 118 -27.08 -11.97 7.39
CA GLY A 118 -27.09 -10.79 6.54
C GLY A 118 -28.36 -9.97 6.79
N ALA A 119 -28.19 -8.72 7.23
CA ALA A 119 -29.30 -7.83 7.55
C ALA A 119 -30.26 -7.71 6.35
N LEU A 120 -31.56 -7.55 6.59
CA LEU A 120 -32.61 -7.62 5.54
C LEU A 120 -32.32 -6.69 4.36
N TRP A 121 -31.69 -5.54 4.61
CA TRP A 121 -31.28 -4.60 3.58
C TRP A 121 -30.26 -5.15 2.59
N PHE A 122 -29.38 -6.06 3.02
CA PHE A 122 -28.33 -6.64 2.16
C PHE A 122 -28.92 -7.49 1.03
N LYS A 123 -30.07 -8.13 1.27
CA LYS A 123 -30.80 -8.95 0.29
C LYS A 123 -31.57 -8.12 -0.74
N GLU A 124 -31.83 -6.85 -0.43
CA GLU A 124 -32.57 -5.93 -1.29
C GLU A 124 -31.66 -5.15 -2.26
N LEU A 125 -30.35 -5.34 -2.18
CA LEU A 125 -29.40 -4.65 -3.06
C LEU A 125 -29.34 -5.23 -4.47
N PRO A 126 -29.14 -4.38 -5.49
CA PRO A 126 -28.80 -4.83 -6.84
C PRO A 126 -27.56 -5.74 -6.84
N PRO A 127 -27.51 -6.75 -7.72
CA PRO A 127 -26.42 -7.72 -7.76
C PRO A 127 -25.05 -7.08 -8.05
N GLY A 128 -25.02 -5.93 -8.74
CA GLY A 128 -23.77 -5.19 -8.99
C GLY A 128 -23.18 -4.50 -7.76
N THR A 129 -23.98 -4.21 -6.73
CA THR A 129 -23.54 -3.50 -5.51
C THR A 129 -23.34 -4.42 -4.31
N ALA A 130 -23.93 -5.63 -4.35
CA ALA A 130 -23.74 -6.66 -3.33
C ALA A 130 -22.27 -6.95 -2.97
N PRO A 131 -21.32 -7.09 -3.94
CA PRO A 131 -19.92 -7.39 -3.60
C PRO A 131 -19.22 -6.26 -2.82
N ILE A 132 -19.69 -5.02 -2.95
CA ILE A 132 -19.11 -3.86 -2.27
C ILE A 132 -19.42 -3.88 -0.77
N PHE A 133 -20.62 -4.34 -0.41
CA PHE A 133 -21.12 -4.34 0.97
C PHE A 133 -20.89 -5.66 1.70
N THR A 134 -20.42 -6.72 1.02
CA THR A 134 -20.09 -8.01 1.64
C THR A 134 -19.28 -7.94 2.93
N PRO A 135 -18.20 -7.12 3.04
CA PRO A 135 -17.43 -7.04 4.29
C PRO A 135 -18.19 -6.38 5.45
N GLU A 136 -19.23 -5.60 5.18
CA GLU A 136 -20.03 -4.86 6.17
C GLU A 136 -21.49 -5.36 6.25
N ALA A 137 -21.76 -6.57 5.75
CA ALA A 137 -23.12 -7.14 5.67
C ALA A 137 -23.77 -7.39 7.06
N SER A 138 -22.98 -7.31 8.13
CA SER A 138 -23.43 -7.41 9.52
C SER A 138 -24.02 -6.10 10.07
N ALA A 139 -23.86 -4.97 9.38
CA ALA A 139 -24.37 -3.68 9.86
C ALA A 139 -25.92 -3.66 9.92
N PRO A 140 -26.52 -3.04 10.95
CA PRO A 140 -27.97 -3.00 11.14
C PRO A 140 -28.72 -2.21 10.06
N MET A 141 -28.07 -1.23 9.41
CA MET A 141 -28.67 -0.38 8.39
C MET A 141 -27.67 -0.14 7.24
N VAL A 142 -28.20 0.06 6.02
CA VAL A 142 -27.41 0.43 4.83
C VAL A 142 -26.53 1.66 5.09
N LEU A 143 -27.08 2.67 5.79
CA LEU A 143 -26.36 3.91 6.07
C LEU A 143 -25.17 3.68 7.00
N ASP A 144 -25.30 2.80 7.99
CA ASP A 144 -24.19 2.41 8.88
C ASP A 144 -23.13 1.62 8.08
N ALA A 145 -23.56 0.71 7.20
CA ALA A 145 -22.64 0.00 6.30
C ALA A 145 -21.86 0.95 5.38
N MET A 146 -22.55 1.95 4.81
CA MET A 146 -21.93 3.00 4.00
C MET A 146 -20.93 3.82 4.81
N LEU A 147 -21.29 4.26 6.02
CA LEU A 147 -20.40 5.02 6.90
C LEU A 147 -19.14 4.22 7.24
N ARG A 148 -19.26 2.95 7.64
CA ARG A 148 -18.11 2.08 7.93
C ARG A 148 -17.22 1.88 6.72
N LEU A 149 -17.81 1.66 5.54
CA LEU A 149 -17.06 1.52 4.30
C LEU A 149 -16.32 2.83 3.96
N THR A 150 -17.01 3.97 4.02
CA THR A 150 -16.43 5.30 3.78
C THR A 150 -15.31 5.61 4.77
N LYS A 151 -15.51 5.30 6.06
CA LYS A 151 -14.51 5.47 7.12
C LYS A 151 -13.27 4.61 6.88
N LYS A 152 -13.45 3.34 6.51
CA LYS A 152 -12.36 2.43 6.15
C LYS A 152 -11.58 2.92 4.93
N ARG A 153 -12.28 3.38 3.90
CA ARG A 153 -11.64 3.95 2.70
C ARG A 153 -10.88 5.22 3.03
N PHE A 154 -11.49 6.13 3.79
CA PHE A 154 -10.85 7.35 4.23
C PHE A 154 -9.59 7.05 5.04
N SER A 155 -9.69 6.21 6.07
CA SER A 155 -8.57 5.71 6.88
C SER A 155 -7.42 5.16 6.03
N ASN A 156 -7.71 4.33 5.04
CA ASN A 156 -6.70 3.81 4.11
C ASN A 156 -6.08 4.91 3.23
N THR A 157 -6.86 5.88 2.73
CA THR A 157 -6.36 6.97 1.88
C THR A 157 -5.42 7.91 2.64
N ILE A 158 -5.75 8.25 3.88
CA ILE A 158 -4.92 9.18 4.69
C ILE A 158 -3.90 8.46 5.57
N LEU A 159 -3.83 7.12 5.52
CA LEU A 159 -2.97 6.27 6.35
C LEU A 159 -3.11 6.56 7.86
N MET A 160 -4.33 6.85 8.30
CA MET A 160 -4.67 7.07 9.70
C MET A 160 -5.44 5.87 10.24
N GLN A 161 -5.15 5.43 11.46
CA GLN A 161 -5.82 4.27 12.07
C GLN A 161 -7.34 4.47 12.09
N LEU A 162 -8.10 3.40 11.87
CA LEU A 162 -9.56 3.46 11.76
C LEU A 162 -10.22 4.09 13.00
N ASP A 163 -9.68 3.82 14.19
CA ASP A 163 -10.20 4.33 15.46
C ASP A 163 -9.93 5.83 15.67
N ALA A 164 -8.92 6.37 14.98
CA ALA A 164 -8.57 7.78 15.05
C ALA A 164 -9.41 8.64 14.10
N VAL A 165 -10.20 8.04 13.21
CA VAL A 165 -11.10 8.77 12.31
C VAL A 165 -12.39 9.13 13.05
N ASP A 166 -12.55 10.41 13.36
CA ASP A 166 -13.80 10.97 13.87
C ASP A 166 -14.78 11.27 12.73
N GLU A 167 -15.98 10.72 12.83
CA GLU A 167 -17.07 10.85 11.84
C GLU A 167 -17.77 12.21 11.92
N HIS A 168 -17.62 12.94 13.03
CA HIS A 168 -18.30 14.20 13.27
C HIS A 168 -17.44 15.42 12.95
N VAL A 169 -16.16 15.21 12.62
CA VAL A 169 -15.22 16.29 12.33
C VAL A 169 -15.25 16.63 10.84
N SER A 170 -15.14 17.92 10.53
CA SER A 170 -15.09 18.39 9.14
C SER A 170 -13.80 17.94 8.46
N LEU A 171 -13.88 17.51 7.20
CA LEU A 171 -12.71 17.05 6.42
C LEU A 171 -11.54 18.05 6.35
N PRO A 172 -11.75 19.38 6.26
CA PRO A 172 -10.64 20.33 6.27
C PRO A 172 -9.90 20.40 7.62
N SER A 173 -10.58 20.10 8.74
CA SER A 173 -9.95 20.11 10.07
C SER A 173 -9.07 18.89 10.34
N THR A 174 -9.21 17.82 9.55
CA THR A 174 -8.36 16.62 9.61
C THR A 174 -7.10 16.72 8.73
N GLY A 175 -6.81 17.90 8.18
CA GLY A 175 -5.60 18.13 7.37
C GLY A 175 -5.68 17.58 5.95
N VAL A 176 -6.89 17.29 5.45
CA VAL A 176 -7.11 16.86 4.07
C VAL A 176 -6.93 18.07 3.15
N ASP A 177 -5.89 18.01 2.31
CA ASP A 177 -5.68 19.02 1.26
C ASP A 177 -6.51 18.70 0.00
N SER A 178 -6.49 19.61 -0.98
CA SER A 178 -7.23 19.41 -2.23
C SER A 178 -6.75 18.21 -3.04
N MET A 179 -5.49 17.77 -2.85
CA MET A 179 -4.93 16.61 -3.52
C MET A 179 -5.52 15.32 -2.94
N PHE A 180 -5.48 15.15 -1.61
CA PHE A 180 -6.09 14.00 -0.93
C PHE A 180 -7.61 13.94 -1.15
N ALA A 181 -8.28 15.10 -1.17
CA ALA A 181 -9.71 15.15 -1.47
C ALA A 181 -10.03 14.67 -2.90
N ALA A 182 -9.17 14.97 -3.87
CA ALA A 182 -9.31 14.50 -5.24
C ALA A 182 -9.05 12.99 -5.33
N GLU A 183 -7.99 12.49 -4.72
CA GLU A 183 -7.67 11.05 -4.66
C GLU A 183 -8.78 10.25 -3.98
N PHE A 184 -9.33 10.73 -2.86
CA PHE A 184 -10.44 10.10 -2.17
C PHE A 184 -11.70 9.98 -3.07
N ARG A 185 -11.98 11.02 -3.87
CA ARG A 185 -13.08 10.99 -4.85
C ARG A 185 -12.82 9.98 -5.96
N THR A 186 -11.61 9.95 -6.51
CA THR A 186 -11.22 9.00 -7.57
C THR A 186 -11.27 7.56 -7.07
N CYS A 187 -10.73 7.30 -5.87
CA CYS A 187 -10.74 5.99 -5.24
C CYS A 187 -12.16 5.48 -4.96
N SER A 188 -13.09 6.39 -4.62
CA SER A 188 -14.51 6.05 -4.45
C SER A 188 -15.22 5.68 -5.77
N GLN A 189 -14.68 6.10 -6.92
CA GLN A 189 -15.27 5.83 -8.24
C GLN A 189 -14.71 4.55 -8.90
N TYR A 190 -13.43 4.22 -8.66
CA TYR A 190 -12.76 3.12 -9.35
C TYR A 190 -13.35 1.73 -9.06
N THR A 191 -14.11 1.56 -7.97
CA THR A 191 -14.78 0.31 -7.59
C THR A 191 -16.13 0.07 -8.29
N GLN A 192 -16.53 0.92 -9.24
CA GLN A 192 -17.74 0.72 -10.07
C GLN A 192 -17.47 -0.01 -11.40
N GLY A 193 -16.23 -0.44 -11.69
CA GLY A 193 -15.83 -1.14 -12.91
C GLY A 193 -15.70 -2.65 -12.74
#